data_AF-A0ABC8SRU5-F1
#
_entry.id   AF-A0ABC8SRU5-F1
#
_cell.length_a   1.000
_cell.length_b   1.000
_cell.length_c   1.000
_cell.angle_alpha   90.00
_cell.angle_beta   90.00
_cell.angle_gamma   90.00
#
_symmetry.space_group_name_H-M   'P 1'
#
loop_
_entity.id
_entity.type
_entity.pdbx_description
1 polymer ?
#
loop_
_entity_poly.entity_id
_entity_poly.type
_entity_poly.pdbx_seq_one_letter_code
_entity_poly.pdbx_strand_id
1 'polypeptide(L)'
;MGCIGVDKITEYLCDPLQRCLKHDDLYVHKTAAICVAKLYDINAGLLEGRGFLEALKDLISDNNPMVVANAVAALAEIQENSSRPILEIASHTLSKLLTALNECTE
;
A
#
# COMPACT_ATOMS: atom_id res chain seq x y z
N MET A 1 22.78 20.86 14.06
CA MET A 1 22.01 20.08 13.07
C MET A 1 21.02 19.21 13.82
N GLY A 2 19.80 19.70 14.02
CA GLY A 2 18.71 18.88 14.54
C GLY A 2 18.15 18.06 13.39
N CYS A 3 18.83 16.99 12.99
CA CYS A 3 18.17 15.97 12.19
C CYS A 3 17.16 15.30 13.11
N ILE A 4 15.88 15.57 12.86
CA ILE A 4 14.81 14.71 13.37
C ILE A 4 15.21 13.29 12.95
N GLY A 5 15.25 12.35 13.89
CA GLY A 5 15.61 10.97 13.58
C GLY A 5 14.53 10.35 12.71
N VAL A 6 14.62 10.59 11.39
CA VAL A 6 13.63 10.14 10.39
C VAL A 6 13.42 8.63 10.56
N ASP A 7 14.49 7.86 10.75
CA ASP A 7 14.42 6.42 11.03
C ASP A 7 13.55 6.07 12.24
N LYS A 8 13.69 6.81 13.35
CA LYS A 8 12.88 6.57 14.55
C LYS A 8 11.42 6.88 14.28
N ILE A 9 11.13 7.94 13.54
CA ILE A 9 9.75 8.31 13.18
C ILE A 9 9.13 7.23 12.28
N THR A 10 9.87 6.77 11.27
CA THR A 10 9.41 5.70 10.37
C THR A 10 9.05 4.44 11.15
N GLU A 11 9.86 4.08 12.16
CA GLU A 11 9.58 2.96 13.04
C GLU A 11 8.34 3.18 13.91
N TYR A 12 8.19 4.37 14.51
CA TYR A 12 7.00 4.73 15.31
C TYR A 12 5.71 4.76 14.48
N LEU A 13 5.80 5.04 13.17
CA LEU A 13 4.65 5.06 12.27
C LEU A 13 4.19 3.67 11.85
N CYS A 14 5.01 2.63 11.98
CA CYS A 14 4.67 1.29 11.50
C CYS A 14 3.43 0.70 12.20
N ASP A 15 3.37 0.72 13.52
CA ASP A 15 2.25 0.16 14.28
C ASP A 15 0.91 0.89 14.05
N PRO A 16 0.83 2.23 14.08
CA PRO A 16 -0.41 2.91 13.73
C PRO A 16 -0.79 2.71 12.26
N LEU A 17 0.18 2.67 11.33
CA LEU A 17 -0.10 2.45 9.92
C LEU A 17 -0.68 1.06 9.66
N GLN A 18 -0.18 0.01 10.32
CA GLN A 18 -0.78 -1.33 10.23
C GLN A 18 -2.24 -1.36 10.72
N ARG A 19 -2.59 -0.55 11.72
CA ARG A 19 -3.99 -0.43 12.18
C ARG A 19 -4.84 0.31 11.15
N CYS A 20 -4.31 1.37 10.53
CA CYS A 20 -4.99 2.11 9.48
C CYS A 20 -5.27 1.24 8.25
N LEU A 21 -4.36 0.32 7.88
CA LEU A 21 -4.57 -0.65 6.79
C LEU A 21 -5.67 -1.68 7.09
N LYS A 22 -6.15 -1.78 8.33
CA LYS A 22 -7.21 -2.70 8.76
C LYS A 22 -8.48 -1.98 9.23
N HIS A 23 -8.56 -0.67 9.01
CA HIS A 23 -9.65 0.17 9.53
C HIS A 23 -10.87 0.14 8.60
N ASP A 24 -12.10 0.04 9.12
CA ASP A 24 -13.32 0.02 8.30
C ASP A 24 -13.61 1.29 7.47
N ASP A 25 -12.81 2.35 7.61
CA ASP A 25 -13.06 3.63 6.95
C ASP A 25 -12.25 3.73 5.66
N LEU A 26 -12.96 3.84 4.54
CA LEU A 26 -12.40 3.91 3.19
C LEU A 26 -11.38 5.05 3.02
N TYR A 27 -11.58 6.18 3.70
CA TYR A 27 -10.65 7.31 3.66
C TYR A 27 -9.36 7.03 4.44
N VAL A 28 -9.45 6.22 5.49
CA VAL A 28 -8.28 5.79 6.27
C VAL A 28 -7.46 4.80 5.47
N HIS A 29 -8.10 3.82 4.82
CA HIS A 29 -7.42 2.83 3.97
C HIS A 29 -6.66 3.45 2.81
N LYS A 30 -7.30 4.34 2.03
CA LYS A 30 -6.64 4.97 0.87
C LYS A 30 -5.40 5.76 1.29
N THR A 31 -5.51 6.50 2.38
CA THR A 31 -4.42 7.35 2.87
C THR A 31 -3.29 6.50 3.44
N ALA A 32 -3.63 5.40 4.11
CA ALA A 32 -2.66 4.43 4.60
C ALA A 32 -1.89 3.77 3.44
N ALA A 33 -2.56 3.36 2.36
CA ALA A 33 -1.92 2.75 1.21
C ALA A 33 -0.88 3.67 0.55
N ILE A 34 -1.24 4.94 0.34
CA ILE A 34 -0.31 5.95 -0.18
C ILE A 34 0.85 6.20 0.79
N CYS A 35 0.58 6.24 2.11
CA CYS A 35 1.61 6.42 3.11
C CYS A 35 2.63 5.27 3.12
N VAL A 36 2.19 4.02 2.91
CA VAL A 36 3.09 2.86 2.75
C VAL A 36 4.04 3.08 1.57
N ALA A 37 3.54 3.54 0.42
CA ALA A 37 4.38 3.81 -0.74
C ALA A 37 5.47 4.85 -0.43
N LYS A 38 5.10 5.95 0.23
CA LYS A 38 6.06 7.00 0.63
C LYS A 38 7.06 6.55 1.69
N LEU A 39 6.65 5.69 2.63
CA LEU A 39 7.56 5.14 3.63
C LEU A 39 8.52 4.10 3.02
N TYR A 40 8.10 3.42 1.94
CA TYR A 40 8.95 2.47 1.23
C TYR A 40 10.17 3.16 0.61
N ASP A 41 10.00 4.38 0.06
CA ASP A 41 11.08 5.21 -0.47
C ASP A 41 12.12 5.59 0.59
N ILE A 42 11.70 5.69 1.85
CA ILE A 42 12.56 6.04 2.98
C ILE A 42 13.28 4.80 3.52
N ASN A 43 12.54 3.70 3.73
CA ASN A 43 13.08 2.47 4.31
C ASN A 43 12.30 1.24 3.84
N ALA A 44 12.61 0.77 2.64
CA ALA A 44 12.02 -0.44 2.04
C ALA A 44 12.18 -1.67 2.95
N GLY A 45 13.37 -1.88 3.53
CA GLY A 45 13.67 -3.06 4.34
C GLY A 45 12.80 -3.17 5.60
N LEU A 46 12.48 -2.03 6.22
CA LEU A 46 11.55 -1.98 7.36
C LEU A 46 10.14 -2.40 6.96
N LEU A 47 9.66 -1.92 5.80
CA LEU A 47 8.30 -2.23 5.36
C LEU A 47 8.16 -3.67 4.86
N GLU A 48 9.18 -4.17 4.17
CA GLU A 48 9.30 -5.59 3.80
C GLU A 48 9.28 -6.48 5.04
N GLY A 49 10.11 -6.17 6.05
CA GLY A 49 10.20 -6.97 7.27
C GLY A 49 8.93 -6.96 8.14
N ARG A 50 8.07 -5.95 7.99
CA ARG A 50 6.80 -5.79 8.73
C ARG A 50 5.58 -6.27 7.96
N GLY A 51 5.74 -6.78 6.73
CA GLY A 51 4.67 -7.38 5.94
C GLY A 51 3.69 -6.36 5.33
N PHE A 52 4.13 -5.14 5.06
CA PHE A 52 3.27 -4.10 4.47
C PHE A 52 2.93 -4.36 3.01
N LEU A 53 3.80 -5.06 2.27
CA LEU A 53 3.58 -5.41 0.87
C LEU A 53 2.44 -6.41 0.74
N GLU A 54 2.40 -7.39 1.62
CA GLU A 54 1.33 -8.38 1.73
C GLU A 54 0.02 -7.69 2.08
N ALA A 55 0.04 -6.76 3.05
CA ALA A 55 -1.15 -5.99 3.40
C ALA A 55 -1.68 -5.17 2.21
N LEU A 56 -0.81 -4.54 1.40
CA LEU A 56 -1.22 -3.84 0.19
C LEU A 56 -1.78 -4.78 -0.88
N LYS A 57 -1.20 -5.98 -1.04
CA LYS A 57 -1.69 -7.00 -1.98
C LYS A 57 -3.09 -7.49 -1.60
N ASP A 58 -3.35 -7.64 -0.30
CA ASP A 58 -4.67 -8.01 0.21
C ASP A 58 -5.73 -6.94 -0.14
N LEU A 59 -5.36 -5.66 -0.12
CA LEU A 59 -6.25 -4.56 -0.51
C LEU A 59 -6.65 -4.57 -1.99
N ILE A 60 -5.90 -5.25 -2.88
CA ILE A 60 -6.34 -5.43 -4.28
C ILE A 60 -7.61 -6.31 -4.34
N SER A 61 -7.86 -7.09 -3.29
CA SER A 61 -9.05 -7.94 -3.16
C SER A 61 -10.18 -7.27 -2.37
N ASP A 62 -10.08 -5.97 -2.07
CA ASP A 62 -11.14 -5.24 -1.38
C ASP A 62 -12.42 -5.14 -2.23
N ASN A 63 -13.58 -5.04 -1.57
CA ASN A 63 -14.86 -4.90 -2.25
C ASN A 63 -15.08 -3.48 -2.78
N ASN A 64 -14.32 -2.50 -2.30
CA ASN A 64 -14.44 -1.11 -2.72
C ASN A 64 -13.43 -0.77 -3.84
N PRO A 65 -13.91 -0.36 -5.03
CA PRO A 65 -13.03 -0.07 -6.17
C PRO A 65 -12.05 1.09 -5.91
N MET A 66 -12.38 2.07 -5.06
CA MET A 66 -11.47 3.17 -4.72
C MET A 66 -10.29 2.69 -3.86
N VAL A 67 -10.51 1.72 -2.97
CA VAL A 67 -9.45 1.12 -2.15
C VAL A 67 -8.52 0.31 -3.05
N VAL A 68 -9.10 -0.50 -3.95
CA VAL A 68 -8.35 -1.27 -4.96
C VAL A 68 -7.50 -0.34 -5.83
N ALA A 69 -8.06 0.77 -6.32
CA ALA A 69 -7.34 1.72 -7.16
C ALA A 69 -6.11 2.32 -6.45
N ASN A 70 -6.26 2.75 -5.19
CA ASN A 70 -5.14 3.31 -4.42
C ASN A 70 -4.11 2.26 -4.02
N ALA A 71 -4.53 1.02 -3.72
CA ALA A 71 -3.61 -0.09 -3.46
C ALA A 71 -2.77 -0.43 -4.70
N VAL A 72 -3.38 -0.46 -5.87
CA VAL A 72 -2.68 -0.68 -7.15
C VAL A 72 -1.72 0.47 -7.45
N ALA A 73 -2.14 1.71 -7.24
CA ALA A 73 -1.26 2.88 -7.43
C ALA A 73 -0.05 2.83 -6.49
N ALA A 74 -0.26 2.53 -5.20
CA ALA A 74 0.82 2.36 -4.22
C ALA A 74 1.78 1.23 -4.61
N LEU A 75 1.26 0.08 -5.04
CA LEU A 75 2.09 -1.05 -5.48
C LEU A 75 2.84 -0.77 -6.77
N ALA A 76 2.26 0.00 -7.69
CA ALA A 76 2.93 0.45 -8.91
C ALA A 76 4.10 1.38 -8.59
N GLU A 77 3.90 2.37 -7.71
CA GLU A 77 4.97 3.27 -7.26
C GLU A 77 6.10 2.49 -6.55
N ILE A 78 5.75 1.55 -5.67
CA ILE A 78 6.72 0.66 -5.00
C ILE A 78 7.48 -0.20 -6.03
N GLN A 79 6.80 -0.68 -7.08
CA GLN A 79 7.42 -1.49 -8.14
C GLN A 79 8.49 -0.68 -8.91
N GLU A 80 8.28 0.61 -9.13
CA GLU A 80 9.27 1.49 -9.77
C GLU A 80 10.55 1.63 -8.93
N ASN A 81 10.40 1.62 -7.60
CA ASN A 81 11.51 1.77 -6.66
C ASN A 81 12.07 0.43 -6.15
N SER A 82 11.47 -0.69 -6.53
CA SER A 82 11.92 -2.03 -6.16
C SER A 82 12.74 -2.67 -7.27
N SER A 83 13.81 -3.36 -6.87
CA SER A 83 14.62 -4.20 -7.78
C SER A 83 13.98 -5.56 -8.07
N ARG A 84 12.87 -5.89 -7.39
CA ARG A 84 12.17 -7.16 -7.50
C ARG A 84 10.75 -6.95 -8.03
N PRO A 85 10.17 -7.95 -8.73
CA PRO A 85 8.76 -7.92 -9.05
C PRO A 85 7.94 -8.02 -7.75
N ILE A 86 7.25 -6.93 -7.41
CA ILE A 86 6.35 -6.81 -6.26
C ILE A 86 4.93 -7.24 -6.66
N LEU A 87 4.47 -6.79 -7.83
CA LEU A 87 3.12 -7.08 -8.33
C LEU A 87 3.20 -8.03 -9.54
N GLU A 88 2.87 -9.30 -9.31
CA GLU A 88 2.64 -10.26 -10.39
C GLU A 88 1.14 -10.36 -10.67
N ILE A 89 0.72 -9.93 -11.86
CA ILE A 89 -0.68 -9.96 -12.25
C ILE A 89 -1.07 -11.38 -12.66
N ALA A 90 -1.68 -12.11 -11.74
CA ALA A 90 -2.32 -13.39 -12.02
C ALA A 90 -3.72 -13.19 -12.61
N SER A 91 -4.26 -14.22 -13.28
CA SER A 91 -5.59 -14.16 -13.92
C SER A 91 -6.70 -13.74 -12.95
N HIS A 92 -6.64 -14.18 -11.69
CA HIS A 92 -7.64 -13.83 -10.68
C HIS A 92 -7.56 -12.36 -10.27
N THR A 93 -6.36 -11.80 -10.12
CA THR A 93 -6.14 -10.39 -9.83
C THR A 93 -6.59 -9.52 -11.00
N LEU A 94 -6.26 -9.94 -12.23
CA LEU A 94 -6.69 -9.24 -13.44
C LEU A 94 -8.21 -9.13 -13.53
N SER A 95 -8.95 -10.22 -13.29
CA SER A 95 -10.42 -10.19 -13.29
C SER A 95 -10.97 -9.21 -12.26
N LYS A 96 -10.42 -9.18 -11.04
CA LYS A 96 -10.84 -8.23 -10.00
C LYS A 96 -10.57 -6.78 -10.38
N LEU A 97 -9.40 -6.51 -10.98
CA LEU A 97 -9.04 -5.18 -11.45
C LEU A 97 -9.98 -4.70 -12.57
N LEU A 98 -10.33 -5.59 -13.51
CA LEU A 98 -11.28 -5.27 -14.58
C LEU A 98 -12.68 -4.96 -14.03
N THR A 99 -13.14 -5.71 -13.04
CA THR A 99 -14.40 -5.45 -12.34
C THR A 99 -14.35 -4.10 -11.61
N ALA A 100 -13.32 -3.87 -10.79
CA ALA A 100 -13.13 -2.62 -10.07
C ALA A 100 -13.05 -1.41 -11.01
N LEU A 101 -12.38 -1.54 -12.16
CA LEU A 101 -12.29 -0.48 -13.17
C LEU A 101 -13.64 -0.15 -13.81
N ASN A 102 -14.52 -1.15 -13.96
CA ASN A 102 -15.87 -0.93 -14.50
C ASN A 102 -16.84 -0.34 -13.46
N GLU A 103 -16.56 -0.53 -12.16
CA GLU A 103 -17.37 -0.02 -11.05
C GLU A 103 -16.84 1.31 -10.48
N CYS A 104 -15.59 1.69 -10.76
CA CYS A 104 -15.01 2.94 -10.32
C CYS A 104 -15.67 4.12 -11.06
N THR A 105 -16.31 5.01 -10.30
CA THR A 105 -17.01 6.20 -10.82
C THR A 105 -16.36 7.51 -10.37
N GLU A 106 -15.13 7.46 -9.87
CA GLU A 106 -14.27 8.62 -9.59
C GLU A 106 -13.28 8.89 -10.73
#